data_AF-A0A0S8CBA9-F1
#
_entry.id   AF-A0A0S8CBA9-F1
#
_cell.length_a   1.000
_cell.length_b   1.000
_cell.length_c   1.000
_cell.angle_alpha   90.00
_cell.angle_beta   90.00
_cell.angle_gamma   90.00
#
_symmetry.space_group_name_H-M   'P 1'
#
loop_
_entity.id
_entity.type
_entity.pdbx_description
1 polymer ?
#
loop_
_entity_poly.entity_id
_entity_poly.type
_entity_poly.pdbx_seq_one_letter_code
_entity_poly.pdbx_strand_id
1 'polypeptide(L)'
;MTMLLRSKGWAISLGLTLLLALALVAAACGGEDEEEDEIRDIQRSPETPIVVPPDRPIMIGVSVPLTGPDEVVGIEDLGGVIVGMGRWKDENGNTIGGHEIEIRAEDDGCSEPDITEQAAERLLGREGLVGVI
;
A
#
# COMPACT_ATOMS: atom_id res chain seq x y z
N MET A 1 28.06 60.39 -29.42
CA MET A 1 26.76 60.01 -28.80
C MET A 1 26.09 59.09 -29.80
N THR A 2 25.90 57.79 -29.62
CA THR A 2 25.41 57.02 -28.46
C THR A 2 25.64 55.54 -28.77
N MET A 3 26.60 54.86 -28.12
CA MET A 3 26.80 53.41 -28.30
C MET A 3 27.44 52.72 -27.07
N LEU A 4 27.06 53.11 -25.85
CA LEU A 4 27.65 52.51 -24.62
C LEU A 4 26.64 52.15 -23.52
N LEU A 5 25.33 52.21 -23.77
CA LEU A 5 24.32 51.88 -22.75
C LEU A 5 23.61 50.53 -22.91
N ARG A 6 23.98 49.71 -23.90
CA ARG A 6 23.24 48.46 -24.22
C ARG A 6 23.76 47.20 -23.50
N SER A 7 24.92 47.24 -22.83
CA SER A 7 25.54 46.06 -22.20
C SER A 7 25.13 45.81 -20.74
N LYS A 8 24.69 46.85 -20.01
CA LYS A 8 24.32 46.73 -18.59
C LYS A 8 22.97 46.04 -18.38
N GLY A 9 22.00 46.23 -19.27
CA GLY A 9 20.68 45.59 -19.16
C GLY A 9 20.74 44.07 -19.35
N TRP A 10 21.66 43.58 -20.19
CA TRP A 10 21.79 42.16 -20.48
C TRP A 10 22.36 41.37 -19.30
N ALA A 11 23.36 41.92 -18.60
CA ALA A 11 23.93 41.30 -17.40
C ALA A 11 22.91 41.24 -16.24
N ILE A 12 22.07 42.26 -16.11
CA ILE A 12 21.00 42.31 -15.09
C ILE A 12 19.90 41.29 -15.41
N SER A 13 19.47 41.19 -16.67
CA SER A 13 18.50 40.17 -17.10
C SER A 13 19.03 38.76 -16.90
N LEU A 14 20.30 38.48 -17.24
CA LEU A 14 20.89 37.14 -17.07
C LEU A 14 20.95 36.74 -15.58
N GLY A 15 21.31 37.68 -14.70
CA GLY A 15 21.36 37.45 -13.26
C GLY A 15 19.96 37.21 -12.67
N LEU A 16 18.95 37.94 -13.12
CA LEU A 16 17.58 37.78 -12.65
C LEU A 16 16.98 36.42 -13.06
N THR A 17 17.24 35.99 -14.30
CA THR A 17 16.77 34.67 -14.79
C THR A 17 17.46 33.51 -14.08
N LEU A 18 18.76 33.65 -13.76
CA LEU A 18 19.50 32.63 -13.02
C LEU A 18 19.02 32.51 -11.56
N LEU A 19 18.75 33.65 -10.90
CA LEU A 19 18.18 33.67 -9.54
C LEU A 19 16.77 33.07 -9.50
N LEU A 20 15.93 33.36 -10.50
CA LEU A 20 14.58 32.80 -10.59
C LEU A 20 14.61 31.29 -10.84
N ALA A 21 15.52 30.80 -11.69
CA ALA A 21 15.72 29.38 -11.93
C ALA A 21 16.18 28.65 -10.65
N LEU A 22 17.06 29.26 -9.86
CA LEU A 22 17.54 28.67 -8.60
C LEU A 22 16.42 28.57 -7.55
N ALA A 23 15.54 29.57 -7.48
CA ALA A 23 14.39 29.56 -6.58
C ALA A 23 13.34 28.50 -6.97
N LEU A 24 13.13 28.30 -8.27
CA LEU A 24 12.24 27.25 -8.80
C LEU A 24 12.76 25.84 -8.49
N VAL A 25 14.07 25.61 -8.56
CA VAL A 25 14.68 24.32 -8.18
C VAL A 25 14.57 24.06 -6.68
N ALA A 26 14.69 25.10 -5.84
CA ALA A 26 14.55 24.97 -4.39
C ALA A 26 13.11 24.67 -3.95
N ALA A 27 12.10 25.24 -4.63
CA ALA A 27 10.69 24.97 -4.36
C ALA A 27 10.23 23.58 -4.83
N ALA A 28 10.89 23.00 -5.83
CA ALA A 28 10.56 21.66 -6.35
C ALA A 28 11.06 20.50 -5.47
N CYS A 29 11.87 20.77 -4.44
CA CYS A 29 12.33 19.77 -3.47
C CYS A 29 11.90 20.10 -2.03
N GLY A 30 10.93 21.00 -1.85
CA GLY A 30 10.56 21.55 -0.55
C GLY A 30 9.18 21.12 -0.09
N GLY A 31 9.11 19.95 0.54
CA GLY A 31 8.15 19.62 1.60
C GLY A 31 6.72 19.37 1.15
N GLU A 32 6.45 18.14 0.71
CA GLU A 32 5.18 17.51 1.03
C GLU A 32 5.33 17.02 2.48
N ASP A 33 4.73 17.76 3.41
CA ASP A 33 4.48 17.24 4.76
C ASP A 33 3.52 16.08 4.56
N GLU A 34 4.07 14.87 4.48
CA GLU A 34 3.34 13.62 4.56
C GLU A 34 2.64 13.64 5.91
N GLU A 35 1.34 13.93 5.92
CA GLU A 35 0.49 13.58 7.04
C GLU A 35 0.57 12.05 7.13
N GLU A 36 1.46 11.56 8.00
CA GLU A 36 1.47 10.16 8.42
C GLU A 36 0.08 9.88 9.00
N ASP A 37 -0.80 9.30 8.19
CA ASP A 37 -1.97 8.60 8.70
C ASP A 37 -1.41 7.47 9.55
N GLU A 38 -1.24 7.75 10.85
CA GLU A 38 -0.78 6.77 11.82
C GLU A 38 -1.76 5.60 11.74
N ILE A 39 -1.31 4.49 11.13
CA ILE A 39 -1.95 3.19 11.28
C ILE A 39 -2.05 2.97 12.79
N ARG A 40 -3.25 3.20 13.34
CA ARG A 40 -3.48 3.07 14.77
C ARG A 40 -3.07 1.67 15.14
N ASP A 41 -2.12 1.54 16.06
CA ASP A 41 -1.66 0.25 16.56
C ASP A 41 -2.86 -0.48 17.20
N ILE A 42 -3.54 -1.34 16.43
CA ILE A 42 -4.67 -2.14 16.90
C ILE A 42 -4.06 -3.31 17.67
N GLN A 43 -3.63 -3.04 18.90
CA GLN A 43 -3.28 -4.11 19.83
C GLN A 43 -4.56 -4.81 20.29
N ARG A 44 -4.89 -5.93 19.67
CA ARG A 44 -5.84 -6.89 20.26
C ARG A 44 -5.10 -7.75 21.27
N SER A 45 -5.61 -7.78 22.50
CA SER A 45 -5.06 -8.70 23.50
C SER A 45 -5.31 -10.14 23.05
N PRO A 46 -4.40 -11.09 23.34
CA PRO A 46 -4.57 -12.50 23.01
C PRO A 46 -5.85 -13.12 23.61
N GLU A 47 -6.39 -12.50 24.67
CA GLU A 47 -7.62 -12.92 25.32
C GLU A 47 -8.89 -12.39 24.65
N THR A 48 -8.79 -11.48 23.68
CA THR A 48 -9.94 -10.96 22.95
C THR A 48 -10.30 -11.92 21.80
N PRO A 49 -11.42 -12.66 21.89
CA PRO A 49 -11.76 -13.65 20.87
C PRO A 49 -12.14 -12.97 19.54
N ILE A 50 -11.71 -13.57 18.45
CA ILE A 50 -12.26 -13.25 17.13
C ILE A 50 -13.60 -13.95 17.02
N VAL A 51 -14.68 -13.17 16.93
CA VAL A 51 -16.04 -13.70 16.80
C VAL A 51 -16.42 -13.73 15.32
N VAL A 52 -16.52 -14.92 14.76
CA VAL A 52 -17.07 -15.15 13.43
C VAL A 52 -18.57 -15.48 13.60
N PRO A 53 -19.49 -14.74 12.95
CA PRO A 53 -20.92 -15.02 13.07
C PRO A 53 -21.25 -16.43 12.58
N PRO A 54 -22.30 -17.08 13.12
CA PRO A 54 -22.75 -18.38 12.63
C PRO A 54 -23.05 -18.31 11.13
N ASP A 55 -22.83 -19.42 10.43
CA ASP A 55 -23.03 -19.55 8.97
C ASP A 55 -22.20 -18.59 8.11
N ARG A 56 -21.18 -17.94 8.68
CA ARG A 56 -20.18 -17.15 7.93
C ARG A 56 -18.87 -17.91 7.83
N PRO A 57 -18.12 -17.76 6.72
CA PRO A 57 -16.80 -18.34 6.62
C PRO A 57 -15.81 -17.62 7.53
N ILE A 58 -14.78 -18.35 7.93
CA ILE A 58 -13.51 -17.80 8.37
C ILE A 58 -12.76 -17.34 7.12
N MET A 59 -12.47 -16.05 7.04
CA MET A 59 -11.76 -15.45 5.93
C MET A 59 -10.31 -15.19 6.31
N ILE A 60 -9.40 -15.68 5.46
CA ILE A 60 -7.98 -15.35 5.47
C ILE A 60 -7.72 -14.37 4.33
N GLY A 61 -7.31 -13.15 4.69
CA GLY A 61 -6.89 -12.15 3.72
C GLY A 61 -5.48 -12.41 3.22
N VAL A 62 -5.20 -12.07 1.96
CA VAL A 62 -3.86 -12.11 1.38
C VAL A 62 -3.65 -10.79 0.63
N SER A 63 -2.65 -10.01 1.04
CA SER A 63 -2.23 -8.79 0.34
C SER A 63 -0.94 -9.11 -0.41
N VAL A 64 -1.00 -9.10 -1.75
CA VAL A 64 0.16 -9.38 -2.60
C VAL A 64 0.07 -8.59 -3.90
N PRO A 65 1.19 -8.34 -4.61
CA PRO A 65 1.15 -7.71 -5.91
C PRO A 65 0.61 -8.70 -6.94
N LEU A 66 -0.67 -8.55 -7.30
CA LEU A 66 -1.30 -9.35 -8.36
C LEU A 66 -1.22 -8.68 -9.72
N THR A 67 -0.73 -7.45 -9.76
CA THR A 67 -0.38 -6.71 -10.98
C THR A 67 0.94 -5.99 -10.79
N GLY A 68 1.49 -5.46 -11.89
CA GLY A 68 2.70 -4.65 -11.86
C GLY A 68 4.00 -5.46 -11.97
N PRO A 69 5.16 -4.86 -11.63
CA PRO A 69 6.47 -5.47 -11.87
C PRO A 69 6.72 -6.74 -11.07
N ASP A 70 6.07 -6.89 -9.92
CA ASP A 70 6.24 -8.01 -8.99
C ASP A 70 5.09 -9.04 -9.07
N GLU A 71 4.20 -8.94 -10.07
CA GLU A 71 3.05 -9.84 -10.27
C GLU A 71 3.42 -11.32 -10.18
N VAL A 72 4.55 -11.72 -10.78
CA VAL A 72 4.98 -13.12 -10.79
C VAL A 72 5.21 -13.63 -9.37
N VAL A 73 5.85 -12.81 -8.53
CA VAL A 73 6.12 -13.17 -7.13
C VAL A 73 4.81 -13.22 -6.34
N GLY A 74 3.94 -12.22 -6.48
CA GLY A 74 2.65 -12.20 -5.77
C GLY A 74 1.71 -13.36 -6.15
N ILE A 75 1.72 -13.78 -7.43
CA ILE A 75 1.00 -14.99 -7.87
C ILE A 75 1.59 -16.25 -7.21
N GLU A 76 2.91 -16.36 -7.12
CA GLU A 76 3.57 -17.48 -6.44
C GLU A 76 3.23 -17.51 -4.94
N ASP A 77 3.26 -16.35 -4.27
CA ASP A 77 2.94 -16.21 -2.84
C ASP A 77 1.47 -16.57 -2.57
N LEU A 78 0.53 -16.06 -3.36
CA LEU A 78 -0.89 -16.45 -3.27
C LEU A 78 -1.06 -17.95 -3.53
N GLY A 79 -0.35 -18.50 -4.52
CA GLY A 79 -0.32 -19.93 -4.80
C GLY A 79 0.15 -20.75 -3.60
N GLY A 80 1.18 -20.27 -2.90
CA GLY A 80 1.68 -20.85 -1.66
C GLY A 80 0.62 -20.92 -0.56
N VAL A 81 -0.11 -19.82 -0.34
CA VAL A 81 -1.21 -19.76 0.64
C VAL A 81 -2.33 -20.75 0.27
N ILE A 82 -2.74 -20.79 -1.01
CA ILE A 82 -3.79 -21.70 -1.49
C ILE A 82 -3.39 -23.16 -1.29
N VAL A 83 -2.15 -23.53 -1.68
CA VAL A 83 -1.65 -24.91 -1.51
C VAL A 83 -1.51 -25.26 -0.03
N GLY A 84 -1.00 -24.35 0.80
CA GLY A 84 -0.86 -24.54 2.24
C GLY A 84 -2.22 -24.80 2.90
N MET A 85 -3.21 -23.97 2.60
CA MET A 85 -4.58 -24.14 3.08
C MET A 85 -5.21 -25.44 2.57
N GLY A 86 -4.98 -25.80 1.30
CA GLY A 86 -5.45 -27.07 0.74
C GLY A 86 -4.92 -28.27 1.52
N ARG A 87 -3.61 -28.32 1.78
CA ARG A 87 -2.99 -29.39 2.58
C ARG A 87 -3.53 -29.42 4.00
N TRP A 88 -3.70 -28.26 4.62
CA TRP A 88 -4.30 -28.19 5.95
C TRP A 88 -5.73 -28.75 5.94
N LYS A 89 -6.55 -28.40 4.94
CA LYS A 89 -7.92 -28.92 4.80
C LYS A 89 -7.97 -30.43 4.56
N ASP A 90 -7.01 -30.98 3.81
CA ASP A 90 -6.90 -32.42 3.59
C ASP A 90 -6.66 -33.18 4.91
N GLU A 91 -5.91 -32.58 5.84
CA GLU A 91 -5.56 -33.18 7.13
C GLU A 91 -6.61 -32.92 8.23
N ASN A 92 -7.31 -31.78 8.18
CA ASN A 92 -8.13 -31.28 9.28
C ASN A 92 -9.63 -31.13 8.93
N GLY A 93 -9.99 -31.27 7.66
CA GLY A 93 -11.32 -31.01 7.12
C GLY A 93 -11.49 -29.57 6.61
N ASN A 94 -12.63 -29.30 5.97
CA ASN A 94 -12.89 -28.03 5.30
C ASN A 94 -13.35 -26.89 6.23
N THR A 95 -13.52 -27.16 7.52
CA THR A 95 -14.12 -26.20 8.47
C THR A 95 -13.31 -26.05 9.75
N ILE A 96 -13.38 -24.88 10.37
CA ILE A 96 -12.92 -24.60 11.72
C ILE A 96 -14.12 -24.15 12.55
N GLY A 97 -14.43 -24.87 13.63
CA GLY A 97 -15.57 -24.52 14.49
C GLY A 97 -16.93 -24.55 13.77
N GLY A 98 -17.05 -25.28 12.66
CA GLY A 98 -18.26 -25.32 11.82
C GLY A 98 -18.34 -24.22 10.75
N HIS A 99 -17.35 -23.33 10.68
CA HIS A 99 -17.23 -22.31 9.63
C HIS A 99 -16.37 -22.84 8.48
N GLU A 100 -16.84 -22.68 7.24
CA GLU A 100 -15.99 -22.86 6.06
C GLU A 100 -14.80 -21.91 6.07
N ILE A 101 -13.71 -22.27 5.40
CA ILE A 101 -12.52 -21.42 5.31
C ILE A 101 -12.39 -20.87 3.89
N GLU A 102 -12.31 -19.55 3.77
CA GLU A 102 -12.15 -18.85 2.50
C GLU A 102 -10.85 -18.04 2.47
N ILE A 103 -10.22 -17.99 1.30
CA ILE A 103 -9.06 -17.12 1.05
C ILE A 103 -9.54 -15.96 0.19
N ARG A 104 -9.23 -14.73 0.61
CA ARG A 104 -9.53 -13.52 -0.13
C ARG A 104 -8.23 -12.77 -0.42
N ALA A 105 -7.85 -12.73 -1.69
CA ALA A 105 -6.73 -11.91 -2.14
C ALA A 105 -7.17 -10.49 -2.51
N GLU A 106 -6.38 -9.51 -2.13
CA GLU A 106 -6.43 -8.13 -2.64
C GLU A 106 -5.08 -7.82 -3.30
N ASP A 107 -5.14 -7.11 -4.43
CA ASP A 107 -3.95 -6.61 -5.11
C ASP A 107 -3.47 -5.34 -4.39
N ASP A 108 -2.21 -5.33 -3.96
CA ASP A 108 -1.57 -4.17 -3.34
C ASP A 108 -0.58 -3.44 -4.25
N GLY A 109 -0.34 -3.93 -5.46
CA GLY A 109 0.58 -3.35 -6.45
C GLY A 109 2.06 -3.31 -6.05
N CYS A 110 2.40 -3.52 -4.76
CA CYS A 110 3.73 -3.49 -4.12
C CYS A 110 4.66 -2.28 -4.45
N SER A 111 4.22 -1.34 -5.28
CA SER A 111 4.98 -0.17 -5.72
C SER A 111 4.55 1.13 -5.04
N GLU A 112 3.35 1.15 -4.48
CA GLU A 112 2.67 2.34 -3.97
C GLU A 112 2.11 2.07 -2.55
N PRO A 113 2.62 2.73 -1.50
CA PRO A 113 2.18 2.51 -0.12
C PRO A 113 0.68 2.72 0.10
N ASP A 114 0.09 3.70 -0.59
CA ASP A 114 -1.34 4.01 -0.53
C ASP A 114 -2.20 2.89 -1.13
N ILE A 115 -1.71 2.18 -2.15
CA ILE A 115 -2.42 1.01 -2.71
C ILE A 115 -2.39 -0.14 -1.71
N THR A 116 -1.26 -0.34 -1.03
CA THR A 116 -1.12 -1.36 0.01
C THR A 116 -2.04 -1.08 1.20
N GLU A 117 -2.09 0.17 1.65
CA GLU A 117 -3.02 0.59 2.71
C GLU A 117 -4.47 0.35 2.30
N GLN A 118 -4.88 0.81 1.11
CA GLN A 118 -6.24 0.59 0.62
C GLN A 118 -6.58 -0.91 0.46
N ALA A 119 -5.61 -1.76 0.10
CA ALA A 119 -5.79 -3.21 0.07
C ALA A 119 -6.06 -3.77 1.47
N ALA A 120 -5.29 -3.34 2.46
CA ALA A 120 -5.51 -3.71 3.85
C ALA A 120 -6.88 -3.23 4.36
N GLU A 121 -7.29 -1.98 4.06
CA GLU A 121 -8.61 -1.47 4.43
C GLU A 121 -9.75 -2.28 3.81
N ARG A 122 -9.63 -2.66 2.53
CA ARG A 122 -10.62 -3.52 1.84
C ARG A 122 -10.74 -4.89 2.50
N LEU A 123 -9.64 -5.44 3.01
CA LEU A 123 -9.65 -6.68 3.79
C LEU A 123 -10.30 -6.46 5.17
N LEU A 124 -9.90 -5.41 5.90
CA LEU A 124 -10.43 -5.08 7.24
C LEU A 124 -11.96 -4.86 7.22
N GLY A 125 -12.52 -4.39 6.12
CA GLY A 125 -13.96 -4.25 5.92
C GLY A 125 -14.74 -5.56 5.73
N ARG A 126 -14.07 -6.72 5.69
CA ARG A 126 -14.72 -8.02 5.45
C ARG A 126 -15.18 -8.68 6.75
N GLU A 127 -16.45 -9.07 6.78
CA GLU A 127 -16.96 -9.94 7.84
C GLU A 127 -16.22 -11.30 7.82
N GLY A 128 -15.87 -11.80 9.00
CA GLY A 128 -15.20 -13.10 9.14
C GLY A 128 -13.69 -13.07 8.89
N LEU A 129 -13.08 -11.91 8.60
CA LEU A 129 -11.63 -11.79 8.53
C LEU A 129 -11.00 -12.14 9.89
N VAL A 130 -10.14 -13.16 9.90
CA VAL A 130 -9.42 -13.59 11.12
C VAL A 130 -7.92 -13.26 11.08
N GLY A 131 -7.39 -12.94 9.91
CA GLY A 131 -6.00 -12.56 9.71
C GLY A 131 -5.73 -12.17 8.27
N VAL A 132 -4.65 -11.42 8.07
CA VAL A 132 -4.10 -11.04 6.76
C VAL A 132 -2.66 -11.55 6.71
N ILE A 133 -2.30 -12.11 5.55
CA ILE A 133 -0.94 -12.49 5.18
C ILE A 133 -0.44 -11.50 4.16
#